data_AF-A0A2C6KJH5-F1
#
_entry.id   AF-A0A2C6KJH5-F1
#
_cell.length_a   1.000
_cell.length_b   1.000
_cell.length_c   1.000
_cell.angle_alpha   90.00
_cell.angle_beta   90.00
_cell.angle_gamma   90.00
#
_symmetry.space_group_name_H-M   'P 1'
#
loop_
_entity.id
_entity.type
_entity.pdbx_description
1 polymer ?
#
loop_
_entity_poly.entity_id
_entity_poly.type
_entity_poly.pdbx_seq_one_letter_code
_entity_poly.pdbx_strand_id
1 'polypeptide(L)'
;KSKRCYLKKGEPKWYDYKGDMSATRTCRLNFEPSCYRPHDAGSKTPSIKVTTVKAATADKGMKECQDLCKAEATCTHFTFNKNTK
;
A
#
# COMPACT_ATOMS: atom_id res chain seq x y z
N LYS A 1 -6.23 13.92 -8.20
CA LYS A 1 -7.23 12.83 -8.06
C LYS A 1 -6.92 12.08 -6.78
N SER A 2 -7.91 11.72 -5.98
CA SER A 2 -7.66 10.94 -4.76
C SER A 2 -7.40 9.48 -5.12
N LYS A 3 -6.68 8.77 -4.27
CA LYS A 3 -6.32 7.35 -4.46
C LYS A 3 -6.43 6.65 -3.11
N ARG A 4 -6.92 5.42 -3.07
CA ARG A 4 -7.12 4.69 -1.80
C ARG A 4 -5.85 4.01 -1.34
N CYS A 5 -5.56 4.16 -0.05
CA CYS A 5 -4.61 3.39 0.73
C CYS A 5 -5.36 2.49 1.70
N TYR A 6 -5.06 1.21 1.69
CA TYR A 6 -5.59 0.20 2.59
C TYR A 6 -4.47 -0.20 3.56
N LEU A 7 -4.50 0.33 4.78
CA LEU A 7 -3.55 -0.03 5.85
C LEU A 7 -3.99 -1.36 6.46
N LYS A 8 -3.07 -2.29 6.68
CA LYS A 8 -3.37 -3.67 7.06
C LYS A 8 -2.47 -4.15 8.21
N LYS A 9 -3.01 -5.05 9.05
CA LYS A 9 -2.34 -5.66 10.20
C LYS A 9 -2.18 -7.17 10.00
N GLY A 10 -1.03 -7.71 10.37
CA GLY A 10 -0.72 -9.15 10.31
C GLY A 10 0.03 -9.52 9.03
N GLU A 11 0.16 -10.83 8.80
CA GLU A 11 0.91 -11.33 7.65
C GLU A 11 0.20 -10.97 6.33
N PRO A 12 0.95 -10.47 5.32
CA PRO A 12 0.36 -10.18 4.02
C PRO A 12 -0.07 -11.45 3.28
N LYS A 13 -1.30 -11.44 2.76
CA LYS A 13 -1.83 -12.50 1.89
C LYS A 13 -1.95 -11.97 0.47
N TRP A 14 -0.85 -12.07 -0.27
CA TRP A 14 -0.74 -11.51 -1.61
C TRP A 14 -1.75 -12.11 -2.59
N TYR A 15 -2.32 -11.27 -3.45
CA TYR A 15 -3.17 -11.68 -4.55
C TYR A 15 -3.09 -10.66 -5.68
N ASP A 16 -3.39 -11.09 -6.89
CA ASP A 16 -3.35 -10.20 -8.05
C ASP A 16 -4.63 -9.36 -8.13
N TYR A 17 -4.47 -8.04 -8.21
CA TYR A 17 -5.58 -7.10 -8.39
C TYR A 17 -5.16 -5.87 -9.17
N LYS A 18 -5.90 -5.59 -10.25
CA LYS A 18 -5.55 -4.52 -11.19
C LYS A 18 -5.50 -3.15 -10.51
N GLY A 19 -4.33 -2.53 -10.58
CA GLY A 19 -4.05 -1.22 -10.01
C GLY A 19 -3.54 -1.24 -8.57
N ASP A 20 -3.57 -2.39 -7.90
CA ASP A 20 -3.03 -2.50 -6.55
C ASP A 20 -1.50 -2.55 -6.59
N MET A 21 -0.88 -1.90 -5.62
CA MET A 21 0.54 -1.92 -5.36
C MET A 21 0.68 -2.08 -3.86
N SER A 22 1.52 -3.00 -3.40
CA SER A 22 1.62 -3.27 -1.96
C SER A 22 3.06 -3.25 -1.49
N ALA A 23 3.25 -2.84 -0.24
CA ALA A 23 4.55 -2.94 0.42
C ALA A 23 4.40 -3.15 1.92
N THR A 24 5.43 -3.71 2.55
CA THR A 24 5.51 -3.72 4.02
C THR A 24 5.84 -2.33 4.56
N ARG A 25 5.53 -2.09 5.85
CA ARG A 25 5.65 -0.79 6.53
C ARG A 25 7.03 -0.14 6.38
N THR A 26 8.09 -0.94 6.43
CA THR A 26 9.48 -0.47 6.43
C THR A 26 10.21 -0.70 5.12
N CYS A 27 9.56 -1.29 4.12
CA CYS A 27 10.19 -1.66 2.85
C CYS A 27 10.83 -0.47 2.12
N ARG A 28 12.02 -0.64 1.56
CA ARG A 28 12.60 0.36 0.67
C ARG A 28 11.96 0.25 -0.72
N LEU A 29 10.94 1.07 -0.95
CA LEU A 29 10.22 1.14 -2.24
C LEU A 29 11.21 1.32 -3.40
N ASN A 30 10.99 0.59 -4.50
CA ASN A 30 11.84 0.54 -5.70
C ASN A 30 13.25 -0.07 -5.53
N PHE A 31 13.63 -0.53 -4.33
CA PHE A 31 14.94 -1.16 -4.09
C PHE A 31 14.84 -2.59 -3.53
N GLU A 32 13.77 -2.90 -2.78
CA GLU A 32 13.60 -4.20 -2.11
C GLU A 32 12.43 -5.01 -2.69
N PRO A 33 12.67 -5.86 -3.70
CA PRO A 33 11.61 -6.63 -4.36
C PRO A 33 10.96 -7.70 -3.45
N SER A 34 11.61 -8.07 -2.34
CA SER A 34 11.08 -9.05 -1.38
C SER A 34 9.87 -8.53 -0.58
N CYS A 35 9.82 -7.22 -0.35
CA CYS A 35 8.78 -6.58 0.46
C CYS A 35 7.97 -5.52 -0.29
N TYR A 36 8.34 -5.21 -1.53
CA TYR A 36 7.66 -4.26 -2.41
C TYR A 36 7.14 -4.97 -3.66
N ARG A 37 5.84 -4.82 -3.90
CA ARG A 37 5.15 -5.34 -5.08
C ARG A 37 4.56 -4.18 -5.89
N PRO A 38 5.27 -3.68 -6.91
CA PRO A 38 4.90 -2.47 -7.67
C PRO A 38 3.74 -2.67 -8.67
N HIS A 39 3.32 -3.89 -8.95
CA HIS A 39 2.38 -4.17 -10.03
C HIS A 39 1.30 -5.15 -9.60
N ASP A 40 0.06 -4.70 -9.76
CA ASP A 40 -1.20 -5.44 -9.61
C ASP A 40 -1.21 -6.41 -8.43
N ALA A 41 -0.68 -5.98 -7.28
CA ALA A 41 -0.50 -6.81 -6.10
C ALA A 41 -1.19 -6.19 -4.89
N GLY A 42 -2.29 -6.81 -4.46
CA GLY A 42 -3.01 -6.47 -3.25
C GLY A 42 -2.74 -7.44 -2.10
N SER A 43 -3.33 -7.17 -0.94
CA SER A 43 -3.37 -8.13 0.18
C SER A 43 -4.81 -8.41 0.64
N LYS A 44 -5.14 -9.70 0.79
CA LYS A 44 -6.44 -10.17 1.34
C LYS A 44 -6.55 -9.97 2.85
N THR A 45 -5.46 -9.61 3.52
CA THR A 45 -5.46 -9.32 4.95
C THR A 45 -6.41 -8.14 5.24
N PRO A 46 -7.25 -8.21 6.29
CA PRO A 46 -8.21 -7.15 6.60
C PRO A 46 -7.54 -5.78 6.75
N SER A 47 -8.21 -4.77 6.21
CA SER A 47 -7.75 -3.38 6.34
C SER A 47 -8.16 -2.85 7.70
N ILE A 48 -7.20 -2.40 8.50
CA ILE A 48 -7.46 -1.70 9.77
C ILE A 48 -7.94 -0.27 9.53
N LYS A 49 -7.50 0.34 8.42
CA LYS A 49 -7.89 1.69 8.02
C LYS A 49 -7.86 1.80 6.51
N VAL A 50 -8.86 2.44 5.95
CA VAL A 50 -8.89 2.83 4.54
C VAL A 50 -8.91 4.35 4.49
N THR A 51 -7.96 4.92 3.77
CA THR A 51 -7.81 6.37 3.64
C THR A 51 -7.54 6.74 2.19
N THR A 52 -7.61 8.02 1.86
CA THR A 52 -7.29 8.52 0.52
C THR A 52 -6.11 9.46 0.55
N VAL A 53 -5.22 9.31 -0.42
CA VAL A 53 -4.04 10.17 -0.63
C VAL A 53 -4.20 10.97 -1.91
N LYS A 54 -3.70 12.20 -1.90
CA LYS A 54 -3.72 13.10 -3.08
C LYS A 54 -2.38 13.01 -3.80
N ALA A 55 -2.16 11.89 -4.48
CA ALA A 55 -0.91 11.64 -5.18
C ALA A 55 -1.00 11.99 -6.68
N ALA A 56 0.00 12.73 -7.17
CA ALA A 56 0.15 13.03 -8.60
C ALA A 56 0.71 11.84 -9.40
N THR A 57 1.50 10.97 -8.75
CA THR A 57 2.12 9.78 -9.34
C THR A 57 1.94 8.57 -8.43
N ALA A 58 2.11 7.37 -8.98
CA ALA A 58 2.01 6.13 -8.21
C ALA A 58 3.07 6.07 -7.10
N ASP A 59 4.32 6.45 -7.38
CA ASP A 59 5.40 6.46 -6.40
C ASP A 59 5.12 7.39 -5.22
N LYS A 60 4.61 8.60 -5.49
CA LYS A 60 4.20 9.53 -4.43
C LYS A 60 3.07 8.93 -3.58
N GLY A 61 2.10 8.28 -4.22
CA GLY A 61 0.99 7.62 -3.53
C GLY A 61 1.46 6.45 -2.66
N MET A 62 2.36 5.61 -3.17
CA MET A 62 2.98 4.54 -2.39
C MET A 62 3.73 5.08 -1.17
N LYS A 63 4.52 6.14 -1.35
CA LYS A 63 5.26 6.77 -0.24
C LYS A 63 4.31 7.36 0.81
N GLU A 64 3.26 8.05 0.39
CA GLU A 64 2.25 8.63 1.28
C GLU A 64 1.49 7.53 2.05
N CYS A 65 1.07 6.45 1.39
CA CYS A 65 0.48 5.30 2.07
C CYS A 65 1.46 4.64 3.07
N GLN A 66 2.74 4.57 2.71
CA GLN A 66 3.76 4.02 3.62
C GLN A 66 3.91 4.89 4.87
N ASP A 67 3.92 6.21 4.73
CA ASP A 67 4.04 7.11 5.87
C ASP A 67 2.81 7.01 6.79
N LEU A 68 1.62 6.86 6.20
CA LEU A 68 0.39 6.58 6.96
C LEU A 68 0.46 5.22 7.68
N CYS A 69 1.01 4.19 7.03
CA CYS A 69 1.27 2.91 7.68
C CYS A 69 2.32 3.02 8.79
N LYS A 70 3.32 3.90 8.66
CA LYS A 70 4.32 4.12 9.71
C LYS A 70 3.74 4.84 10.93
N ALA A 71 2.82 5.78 10.71
CA ALA A 71 2.11 6.48 11.77
C ALA A 71 1.09 5.60 12.50
N GLU A 72 0.55 4.59 11.82
CA GLU A 72 -0.38 3.64 12.42
C GLU A 72 0.38 2.53 13.15
N ALA A 73 0.30 2.53 14.49
CA ALA A 73 1.11 1.67 15.35
C ALA A 73 1.01 0.18 14.98
N THR A 74 -0.19 -0.27 14.60
CA THR A 74 -0.48 -1.68 14.29
C THR A 74 -0.37 -2.05 12.81
N CYS A 75 -0.05 -1.09 11.95
CA CYS A 75 0.12 -1.36 10.53
C CYS A 75 1.41 -2.14 10.27
N THR A 76 1.31 -3.13 9.40
CA THR A 76 2.41 -4.03 9.03
C THR A 76 2.73 -3.93 7.54
N HIS A 77 1.72 -3.67 6.73
CA HIS A 77 1.80 -3.49 5.30
C HIS A 77 0.59 -2.67 4.82
N PHE A 78 0.67 -2.22 3.58
CA PHE A 78 -0.41 -1.47 2.95
C PHE A 78 -0.59 -1.90 1.50
N THR A 79 -1.77 -1.60 0.97
CA THR A 79 -2.09 -1.68 -0.46
C THR A 79 -2.52 -0.29 -0.92
N PHE A 80 -1.94 0.21 -2.00
CA PHE A 80 -2.31 1.44 -2.68
C PHE A 80 -2.95 1.09 -4.02
N ASN A 81 -4.10 1.67 -4.34
CA ASN A 81 -4.71 1.45 -5.64
C ASN A 81 -4.60 2.70 -6.54
N LYS A 82 -3.77 2.60 -7.58
CA LYS A 82 -3.52 3.70 -8.54
C LYS A 82 -4.71 4.05 -9.44
N ASN A 83 -5.70 3.16 -9.54
CA ASN A 83 -6.87 3.29 -10.42
C ASN A 83 -8.11 3.84 -9.71
N THR A 84 -8.16 3.80 -8.37
CA THR A 84 -9.26 4.41 -7.59
C THR A 84 -9.39 5.90 -7.90
N LYS A 85 -10.62 6.41 -7.97
CA LYS A 85 -10.91 7.81 -8.30
C LYS A 85 -11.08 8.66 -7.03
#